data_AF-A0A2T6AQM5-F1
#
_entry.id   AF-A0A2T6AQM5-F1
#
_cell.length_a   1.000
_cell.length_b   1.000
_cell.length_c   1.000
_cell.angle_alpha   90.00
_cell.angle_beta   90.00
_cell.angle_gamma   90.00
#
_symmetry.space_group_name_H-M   'P 1'
#
loop_
_entity.id
_entity.type
_entity.pdbx_description
1 polymer ?
#
loop_
_entity_poly.entity_id
_entity_poly.type
_entity_poly.pdbx_seq_one_letter_code
_entity_poly.pdbx_strand_id
1 'polypeptide(L)'
;MNDTADSNPFGQVPIEIVISVGKARPRIRDLLKLQRDAVLPLDRRVDDPVELYVGDRLIARGELQEMEGDQAGQLAVRLTEVANLRGEL
;
A
#
# COMPACT_ATOMS: atom_id res chain seq x y z
N MET A 1 5.73 0.74 -38.39
CA MET A 1 6.38 0.52 -37.08
C MET A 1 5.31 -0.07 -36.16
N ASN A 2 5.46 -1.34 -35.78
CA ASN A 2 4.42 -2.18 -35.22
C ASN A 2 4.35 -2.01 -33.69
N ASP A 3 3.32 -1.34 -33.18
CA ASP A 3 3.04 -1.25 -31.75
C ASP A 3 2.33 -2.54 -31.32
N THR A 4 3.10 -3.54 -30.88
CA THR A 4 2.56 -4.88 -30.52
C THR A 4 2.52 -5.10 -29.00
N ALA A 5 2.64 -4.04 -28.19
CA ALA A 5 2.61 -4.16 -26.73
C ALA A 5 1.17 -4.33 -26.18
N ASP A 6 0.14 -3.96 -26.94
CA ASP A 6 -1.24 -3.82 -26.45
C ASP A 6 -2.18 -4.97 -26.88
N SER A 7 -1.75 -6.22 -26.73
CA SER A 7 -2.66 -7.37 -26.88
C SER A 7 -2.61 -8.32 -25.70
N ASN A 8 -2.32 -7.81 -24.51
CA ASN A 8 -2.51 -8.59 -23.30
C ASN A 8 -3.94 -8.35 -22.76
N PRO A 9 -4.88 -9.31 -22.87
CA PRO A 9 -6.26 -9.15 -22.41
C PRO A 9 -6.36 -8.90 -20.89
N PHE A 10 -5.27 -9.13 -20.15
CA PHE A 10 -5.19 -8.87 -18.71
C PHE A 10 -4.87 -7.41 -18.34
N GLY A 11 -4.53 -6.55 -19.30
CA GLY A 11 -4.16 -5.14 -19.03
C GLY A 11 -5.32 -4.29 -18.48
N GLN A 12 -6.56 -4.74 -18.63
CA GLN A 12 -7.76 -4.04 -18.17
C GLN A 12 -8.36 -4.64 -16.89
N VAL A 13 -7.74 -5.68 -16.33
CA VAL A 13 -8.26 -6.32 -15.12
C VAL A 13 -8.07 -5.37 -13.95
N PRO A 14 -9.14 -4.97 -13.24
CA PRO A 14 -8.99 -4.14 -12.04
C PRO A 14 -8.27 -4.95 -10.96
N ILE A 15 -7.23 -4.36 -10.37
CA ILE A 15 -6.43 -4.96 -9.30
C ILE A 15 -6.59 -4.11 -8.05
N GLU A 16 -6.92 -4.75 -6.93
CA GLU A 16 -6.94 -4.10 -5.62
C GLU A 16 -5.50 -3.99 -5.08
N ILE A 17 -5.13 -2.77 -4.67
CA ILE A 17 -3.85 -2.48 -4.05
C ILE A 17 -4.11 -2.04 -2.61
N VAL A 18 -3.47 -2.73 -1.66
CA VAL A 18 -3.54 -2.40 -0.24
C VAL A 18 -2.29 -1.62 0.15
N ILE A 19 -2.49 -0.39 0.59
CA ILE A 19 -1.43 0.44 1.14
C ILE A 19 -1.37 0.20 2.65
N SER A 20 -0.27 -0.36 3.13
CA SER A 20 -0.01 -0.63 4.54
C SER A 20 0.98 0.39 5.09
N VAL A 21 0.51 1.28 5.96
CA VAL A 21 1.34 2.25 6.70
C VAL A 21 2.18 1.58 7.80
N GLY A 22 1.69 0.50 8.38
CA GLY A 22 2.37 -0.22 9.46
C GLY A 22 1.56 -1.40 9.97
N LYS A 23 2.18 -2.24 10.79
CA LYS A 23 1.55 -3.43 11.35
C LYS A 23 1.54 -3.33 12.88
N ALA A 24 0.44 -3.76 13.49
CA ALA A 24 0.37 -3.94 14.93
C ALA A 24 0.09 -5.40 15.23
N ARG A 25 0.82 -5.95 16.20
CA ARG A 25 0.65 -7.33 16.68
C ARG A 25 0.30 -7.32 18.17
N PRO A 26 -0.91 -6.84 18.55
CA PRO A 26 -1.35 -6.90 19.94
C PRO A 26 -1.48 -8.36 20.40
N ARG A 27 -1.37 -8.59 21.71
CA ARG A 27 -1.72 -9.90 22.27
C ARG A 27 -3.24 -10.04 22.26
N ILE A 28 -3.73 -11.28 22.23
CA ILE A 28 -5.19 -11.59 22.27
C ILE A 28 -5.88 -10.85 23.43
N ARG A 29 -5.24 -10.79 24.61
CA ARG A 29 -5.76 -10.06 25.78
C ARG A 29 -5.95 -8.57 25.53
N ASP A 30 -5.10 -7.95 24.73
CA ASP A 30 -5.14 -6.52 24.45
C ASP A 30 -6.19 -6.25 23.37
N LEU A 31 -6.30 -7.15 22.40
CA LEU A 31 -7.36 -7.14 21.38
C LEU A 31 -8.75 -7.25 22.01
N LEU A 32 -8.93 -8.11 23.00
CA LEU A 32 -10.19 -8.23 23.76
C LEU A 32 -10.50 -7.01 24.62
N LYS A 33 -9.48 -6.20 24.94
CA LYS A 33 -9.63 -4.93 25.67
C LYS A 33 -9.79 -3.72 24.74
N LEU A 34 -9.69 -3.90 23.42
CA LEU A 34 -9.95 -2.83 22.48
C LEU A 34 -11.42 -2.43 22.61
N GLN A 35 -11.62 -1.20 23.04
CA GLN A 35 -12.91 -0.55 23.14
C GLN A 35 -12.89 0.71 22.27
N ARG A 36 -14.02 1.40 22.21
CA ARG A 36 -14.09 2.72 21.60
C ARG A 36 -12.97 3.60 22.19
N ASP A 37 -12.28 4.33 21.32
CA ASP A 37 -11.16 5.23 21.65
C ASP A 37 -9.84 4.54 22.04
N ALA A 38 -9.72 3.21 21.89
CA ALA A 38 -8.45 2.51 22.07
C ALA A 38 -7.45 2.85 20.96
N VAL A 39 -6.24 3.28 21.35
CA VAL A 39 -5.14 3.60 20.43
C VAL A 39 -4.20 2.41 20.33
N LEU A 40 -3.99 1.93 19.11
CA LEU A 40 -3.07 0.81 18.84
C LEU A 40 -1.77 1.36 18.25
N PRO A 41 -0.64 1.28 18.97
CA PRO A 41 0.64 1.71 18.43
C PRO A 41 1.06 0.77 17.29
N LEU A 42 1.43 1.35 16.16
CA LEU A 42 2.04 0.64 15.04
C LEU A 42 3.55 0.50 15.26
N ASP A 43 4.17 -0.42 14.53
CA ASP A 43 5.63 -0.60 14.50
C ASP A 43 6.37 0.41 13.61
N ARG A 44 5.64 1.25 12.87
CA ARG A 44 6.16 2.24 11.92
C ARG A 44 5.93 3.68 12.36
N ARG A 45 6.84 4.56 11.96
CA ARG A 45 6.74 6.01 12.10
C ARG A 45 5.99 6.63 10.92
N VAL A 46 5.55 7.87 11.09
CA VAL A 46 4.88 8.65 10.01
C VAL A 46 5.83 8.90 8.84
N ASP A 47 7.13 9.03 9.12
CA ASP A 47 8.15 9.26 8.10
C ASP A 47 8.65 7.98 7.43
N ASP A 48 8.23 6.80 7.92
CA ASP A 48 8.67 5.53 7.33
C ASP A 48 7.93 5.28 6.02
N PRO A 49 8.58 4.66 5.02
CA PRO A 49 7.92 4.33 3.77
C PRO A 49 6.76 3.35 3.99
N VAL A 50 5.66 3.57 3.30
CA VAL A 50 4.50 2.69 3.24
C VAL A 50 4.76 1.54 2.27
N GLU A 51 4.15 0.40 2.53
CA GLU A 51 4.23 -0.78 1.68
C GLU A 51 2.97 -0.93 0.83
N LEU A 52 3.13 -1.25 -0.44
CA LEU A 52 2.02 -1.52 -1.35
C LEU A 52 1.95 -3.01 -1.62
N TYR A 53 0.80 -3.60 -1.34
CA TYR A 53 0.54 -5.03 -1.54
C TYR A 53 -0.53 -5.23 -2.62
N VAL A 54 -0.36 -6.26 -3.42
CA VAL A 54 -1.41 -6.81 -4.30
C VAL A 54 -1.67 -8.22 -3.82
N GLY A 55 -2.85 -8.45 -3.23
CA GLY A 55 -3.10 -9.65 -2.43
C GLY A 55 -2.06 -9.78 -1.31
N ASP A 56 -1.27 -10.85 -1.31
CA ASP A 56 -0.24 -11.12 -0.30
C ASP A 56 1.18 -10.69 -0.72
N ARG A 57 1.34 -10.13 -1.92
CA ARG A 57 2.66 -9.83 -2.50
C ARG A 57 2.99 -8.35 -2.38
N LEU A 58 4.16 -8.04 -1.81
CA LEU A 58 4.72 -6.68 -1.81
C LEU A 58 5.14 -6.30 -3.24
N ILE A 59 4.51 -5.27 -3.79
CA ILE A 59 4.75 -4.80 -5.16
C ILE A 59 5.58 -3.53 -5.22
N ALA A 60 5.55 -2.69 -4.18
CA ALA A 60 6.22 -1.41 -4.16
C ALA A 60 6.33 -0.88 -2.73
N ARG A 61 7.17 0.14 -2.57
CA ARG A 61 7.25 0.99 -1.40
C ARG A 61 7.14 2.43 -1.83
N GLY A 62 6.61 3.27 -0.95
CA GLY A 62 6.45 4.68 -1.23
C GLY A 62 6.41 5.51 0.04
N GLU A 63 6.38 6.81 -0.13
CA GLU A 63 6.21 7.76 0.95
C GLU A 63 4.78 8.28 0.94
N LEU A 64 4.16 8.35 2.12
CA LEU A 64 2.83 8.94 2.26
C LEU A 64 2.95 10.46 2.10
N GLN A 65 2.15 11.02 1.20
CA GLN A 65 2.13 12.46 0.94
C GLN A 65 0.68 12.93 0.96
N GLU A 66 0.45 14.14 1.49
CA GLU A 66 -0.84 14.80 1.36
C GLU A 66 -0.92 15.45 -0.03
N MET A 67 -2.05 15.26 -0.72
CA MET A 67 -2.27 15.94 -1.99
C MET A 67 -2.44 17.45 -1.77
N GLU A 68 -2.00 18.25 -2.74
CA GLU A 68 -2.16 19.71 -2.74
C GLU A 68 -3.28 20.15 -3.69
N GLY A 69 -3.73 21.41 -3.55
CA GLY A 69 -4.73 22.02 -4.45
C GLY A 69 -6.17 21.61 -4.14
N ASP A 70 -6.98 21.37 -5.18
CA ASP A 70 -8.40 21.03 -5.04
C ASP A 70 -8.65 19.67 -4.37
N GLN A 71 -7.61 18.85 -4.22
CA GLN A 71 -7.65 17.56 -3.52
C GLN A 71 -6.94 17.58 -2.17
N ALA A 72 -6.68 18.78 -1.61
CA ALA A 72 -6.10 18.95 -0.29
C ALA A 72 -6.83 18.10 0.78
N GLY A 73 -6.07 17.36 1.58
CA GLY A 73 -6.56 16.41 2.58
C GLY A 73 -6.66 14.96 2.12
N GLN A 74 -6.42 14.66 0.85
CA GLN A 74 -6.36 13.27 0.38
C GLN A 74 -4.96 12.68 0.60
N LEU A 75 -4.94 11.41 1.03
CA LEU A 75 -3.73 10.63 1.17
C LEU A 75 -3.29 10.13 -0.22
N ALA A 76 -2.10 10.55 -0.64
CA ALA A 76 -1.40 10.03 -1.80
C ALA A 76 -0.15 9.26 -1.38
N VAL A 77 0.34 8.42 -2.27
CA VAL A 77 1.59 7.67 -2.06
C VAL A 77 2.52 7.94 -3.22
N ARG A 78 3.69 8.49 -2.93
CA ARG A 78 4.77 8.64 -3.91
C ARG A 78 5.61 7.39 -3.90
N LEU A 79 5.59 6.63 -5.00
CA LEU A 79 6.39 5.42 -5.14
C LEU A 79 7.89 5.76 -5.08
N THR A 80 8.62 5.12 -4.18
CA THR A 80 10.07 5.23 -4.04
C THR A 80 10.77 4.02 -4.64
N GLU A 81 10.21 2.82 -4.45
CA GLU A 81 10.72 1.58 -5.00
C GLU A 81 9.58 0.77 -5.61
N VAL A 82 9.79 0.19 -6.78
CA VAL A 82 8.84 -0.75 -7.40
C VAL A 82 9.51 -2.11 -7.45
N ALA A 83 8.91 -3.10 -6.77
CA ALA A 83 9.36 -4.47 -6.86
C ALA A 83 9.14 -4.95 -8.29
N ASN A 84 10.16 -5.59 -8.87
CA ASN A 84 10.07 -6.09 -10.23
C ASN A 84 9.03 -7.23 -10.26
N LEU A 85 7.86 -6.93 -10.82
CA LEU A 85 6.74 -7.88 -10.93
C LEU A 85 6.96 -8.92 -12.03
N ARG A 86 8.05 -8.82 -12.82
CA ARG A 86 8.48 -9.85 -13.76
C ARG A 86 8.77 -11.13 -12.98
N GLY A 87 7.77 -11.99 -12.88
CA GLY A 87 7.90 -13.29 -12.25
C GLY A 87 9.03 -14.05 -12.91
N GLU A 88 10.00 -14.46 -12.11
CA GLU A 88 10.83 -15.61 -12.44
C GLU A 88 9.92 -16.84 -12.29
N LEU A 89 9.36 -17.28 -13.42
CA LEU A 89 8.93 -18.65 -13.66
C LEU A 89 9.76 -19.19 -14.82
#